data_AF-A0AA88U8B9-F1
#
_entry.id   AF-A0AA88U8B9-F1
#
_cell.length_a   1.000
_cell.length_b   1.000
_cell.length_c   1.000
_cell.angle_alpha   90.00
_cell.angle_beta   90.00
_cell.angle_gamma   90.00
#
_symmetry.space_group_name_H-M   'P 1'
#
loop_
_entity.id
_entity.type
_entity.pdbx_description
1 polymer ?
#
loop_
_entity_poly.entity_id
_entity_poly.type
_entity_poly.pdbx_seq_one_letter_code
_entity_poly.pdbx_strand_id
1 'polypeptide(L)'
;METIETNPRGPKHLRHGFPKDFIFGTATSAFQELAHCPGGEAKPSSRFAKSEVLLSIESGTLNFVAPSPKFSNRSATRLQGWEKATNHYYKYKHDKRLNREDFRDFADLCFEKFGDRVKHWITLNEPWTFSFYGYGLGTLAPGRGGSSNYKLSALKEFMPSSRYIDPQAFMQKRTVTTTFGDLGKKLSGKERGGNDDNSGDPGTEPYTVTHNQLLAHAEAVKLYRDKYQKTQDGKIGITLVSRWFIPRTHSTSDRNAAERAIDFTLGWFMDPLTVGRYPHIMRSIVKERLPEFKEEEAHMLKGSFDFVGLNYYTTNYAAHAPNADTRNPHIVTDRMVRYSTELNGVPIGDEANIFDNIVAIIYPFYMLIFSTMLQGGSSWLYVYPKGFTDILLYIKTKYKNPCIYVTENGLDEKTDATLPLWESLSDHKRVCYHHHHLCFLKKAIREYDINVKGYFTWSFLDNFEWASGVSVRFGNIYVDYDDKCKRYRKLSAEWFKLHLLNEDSNSESSCPEETDSDSSDSEPEEAKQES
;
A
#
# COMPACT_ATOMS: atom_id res chain seq x y z
N MET A 1 1.85 -29.51 -11.98
CA MET A 1 2.75 -28.98 -13.03
C MET A 1 2.09 -29.28 -14.37
N GLU A 2 1.33 -28.33 -14.90
CA GLU A 2 1.07 -28.26 -16.34
C GLU A 2 1.99 -27.17 -16.88
N THR A 3 2.63 -27.49 -18.00
CA THR A 3 3.36 -26.58 -18.87
C THR A 3 2.66 -25.22 -18.97
N ILE A 4 3.41 -24.12 -18.85
CA ILE A 4 2.98 -22.84 -19.43
C ILE A 4 2.93 -23.10 -20.93
N GLU A 5 1.77 -23.55 -21.43
CA GLU A 5 1.52 -23.69 -22.84
C GLU A 5 1.79 -22.34 -23.49
N THR A 6 2.83 -22.28 -24.31
CA THR A 6 2.95 -21.29 -25.36
C THR A 6 1.77 -21.48 -26.30
N ASN A 7 0.65 -20.83 -25.97
CA ASN A 7 -0.53 -20.78 -26.81
C ASN A 7 -0.12 -20.07 -28.12
N PRO A 8 -0.23 -20.72 -29.30
CA PRO A 8 0.08 -20.10 -30.58
C PRO A 8 -0.89 -18.97 -30.96
N ARG A 9 -1.91 -18.68 -30.13
CA ARG A 9 -2.91 -17.60 -30.33
C ARG A 9 -2.61 -16.28 -29.63
N GLY A 10 -1.36 -15.99 -29.27
CA GLY A 10 -0.97 -14.75 -28.59
C GLY A 10 -1.25 -14.75 -27.08
N PRO A 11 -0.76 -13.74 -26.32
CA PRO A 11 -0.88 -13.72 -24.87
C PRO A 11 -2.36 -13.64 -24.45
N LYS A 12 -2.84 -14.67 -23.74
CA LYS A 12 -4.19 -14.66 -23.13
C LYS A 12 -4.30 -13.41 -22.23
N HIS A 13 -5.35 -12.60 -22.41
CA HIS A 13 -5.56 -11.36 -21.64
C HIS A 13 -5.54 -11.64 -20.13
N LEU A 14 -4.87 -10.76 -19.36
CA LEU A 14 -4.69 -10.88 -17.91
C LEU A 14 -6.04 -11.05 -17.18
N ARG A 15 -7.08 -10.35 -17.65
CA ARG A 15 -8.44 -10.34 -17.13
C ARG A 15 -9.10 -11.73 -17.04
N HIS A 16 -8.85 -12.62 -18.01
CA HIS A 16 -9.50 -13.94 -18.10
C HIS A 16 -9.08 -14.88 -16.95
N GLY A 17 -8.02 -14.52 -16.23
CA GLY A 17 -7.56 -15.27 -15.07
C GLY A 17 -8.30 -15.02 -13.77
N PHE A 18 -9.13 -13.99 -13.72
CA PHE A 18 -9.80 -13.53 -12.50
C PHE A 18 -11.31 -13.73 -12.59
N PRO A 19 -11.99 -13.89 -11.44
CA PRO A 19 -13.45 -13.96 -11.39
C PRO A 19 -14.13 -12.82 -12.17
N LYS A 20 -15.35 -13.05 -12.68
CA LYS A 20 -16.10 -12.01 -13.42
C LYS A 20 -16.42 -10.79 -12.54
N ASP A 21 -16.65 -11.00 -11.25
CA ASP A 21 -16.88 -9.95 -10.24
C ASP A 21 -15.59 -9.33 -9.68
N PHE A 22 -14.40 -9.74 -10.16
CA PHE A 22 -13.14 -9.22 -9.66
C PHE A 22 -12.90 -7.78 -10.14
N ILE A 23 -12.54 -6.92 -9.19
CA ILE A 23 -12.38 -5.49 -9.42
C ILE A 23 -10.91 -5.14 -9.70
N PHE A 24 -10.67 -4.40 -10.78
CA PHE A 24 -9.39 -3.73 -11.02
C PHE A 24 -9.57 -2.23 -10.87
N GLY A 25 -8.64 -1.59 -10.18
CA GLY A 25 -8.67 -0.15 -10.00
C GLY A 25 -7.31 0.44 -9.67
N THR A 26 -7.36 1.67 -9.19
CA THR A 26 -6.20 2.43 -8.75
C THR A 26 -6.54 3.20 -7.48
N ALA A 27 -5.50 3.53 -6.72
CA ALA A 27 -5.58 4.17 -5.42
C ALA A 27 -4.77 5.46 -5.41
N THR A 28 -5.27 6.48 -4.71
CA THR A 28 -4.58 7.75 -4.47
C THR A 28 -4.94 8.30 -3.11
N SER A 29 -4.20 9.30 -2.62
CA SER A 29 -4.55 9.93 -1.35
C SER A 29 -4.63 11.45 -1.37
N ALA A 30 -5.62 12.02 -0.65
CA ALA A 30 -6.00 13.42 -0.82
C ALA A 30 -4.83 14.40 -0.58
N PHE A 31 -4.07 14.19 0.51
CA PHE A 31 -2.90 15.05 0.74
C PHE A 31 -1.84 14.87 -0.35
N GLN A 32 -1.62 13.63 -0.80
CA GLN A 32 -0.58 13.32 -1.78
C GLN A 32 -0.89 13.89 -3.16
N GLU A 33 -2.17 13.98 -3.54
CA GLU A 33 -2.60 14.61 -4.79
C GLU A 33 -2.63 16.15 -4.73
N LEU A 34 -3.08 16.71 -3.61
CA LEU A 34 -3.38 18.15 -3.53
C LEU A 34 -2.16 19.02 -3.19
N ALA A 35 -1.08 18.43 -2.67
CA ALA A 35 0.05 19.18 -2.11
C ALA A 35 0.92 19.96 -3.12
N HIS A 36 0.85 19.67 -4.43
CA HIS A 36 1.84 20.19 -5.40
C HIS A 36 1.28 21.02 -6.56
N CYS A 37 -0.02 20.98 -6.86
CA CYS A 37 -0.56 21.61 -8.07
C CYS A 37 -1.16 23.01 -7.83
N PRO A 38 -0.86 24.02 -8.68
CA PRO A 38 -1.46 25.36 -8.58
C PRO A 38 -2.99 25.30 -8.75
N GLY A 39 -3.74 25.78 -7.75
CA GLY A 39 -5.21 25.74 -7.73
C GLY A 39 -5.83 24.79 -6.70
N GLY A 40 -5.01 24.00 -6.00
CA GLY A 40 -5.44 23.35 -4.76
C GLY A 40 -5.74 24.41 -3.70
N GLU A 41 -7.01 24.70 -3.45
CA GLU A 41 -7.44 25.58 -2.34
C GLU A 41 -7.17 24.97 -0.96
N ALA A 42 -6.62 23.75 -0.89
CA ALA A 42 -6.08 23.18 0.33
C ALA A 42 -4.82 23.94 0.73
N LYS A 43 -4.98 24.96 1.60
CA LYS A 43 -3.84 25.64 2.21
C LYS A 43 -2.95 24.57 2.87
N PRO A 44 -1.65 24.51 2.51
CA PRO A 44 -0.71 23.58 3.10
C PRO A 44 -0.65 23.85 4.59
N SER A 45 -1.19 22.95 5.40
CA SER A 45 -1.02 23.01 6.84
C SER A 45 -0.16 21.84 7.26
N SER A 46 0.73 22.09 8.21
CA SER A 46 1.35 21.06 9.06
C SER A 46 0.33 20.23 9.86
N ARG A 47 -0.97 20.39 9.56
CA ARG A 47 -2.15 19.85 10.26
C ARG A 47 -2.95 18.90 9.38
N PHE A 48 -2.60 18.75 8.10
CA PHE A 48 -3.16 17.74 7.21
C PHE A 48 -2.04 16.81 6.77
N ALA A 49 -1.72 15.86 7.64
CA ALA A 49 -1.12 14.64 7.18
C ALA A 49 -2.15 13.56 7.51
N LYS A 50 -2.86 13.04 6.50
CA LYS A 50 -2.72 11.64 6.09
C LYS A 50 -3.81 11.16 5.15
N SER A 51 -3.35 10.32 4.22
CA SER A 51 -4.07 9.36 3.40
C SER A 51 -5.40 9.90 2.83
N GLU A 52 -6.55 9.29 2.98
CA GLU A 52 -7.71 9.32 2.06
C GLU A 52 -7.47 8.49 0.80
N VAL A 53 -7.40 7.16 0.94
CA VAL A 53 -7.37 6.30 -0.25
C VAL A 53 -8.66 6.46 -1.05
N LEU A 54 -8.66 7.17 -2.17
CA LEU A 54 -9.75 7.11 -3.14
C LEU A 54 -9.52 5.88 -4.00
N LEU A 55 -10.20 4.77 -3.70
CA LEU A 55 -10.25 3.66 -4.64
C LEU A 55 -11.23 4.06 -5.75
N SER A 56 -10.77 4.04 -7.00
CA SER A 56 -11.65 4.24 -8.14
C SER A 56 -12.63 3.04 -8.24
N ILE A 57 -13.75 3.15 -7.54
CA ILE A 57 -15.09 2.52 -7.69
C ILE A 57 -15.80 2.83 -6.36
N GLU A 58 -16.74 3.78 -6.37
CA GLU A 58 -17.74 4.05 -5.32
C GLU A 58 -17.29 3.79 -3.87
N SER A 59 -16.06 4.21 -3.54
CA SER A 59 -15.42 3.96 -2.26
C SER A 59 -15.13 5.28 -1.55
N GLY A 60 -15.24 5.26 -0.22
CA GLY A 60 -14.90 6.39 0.64
C GLY A 60 -13.96 5.91 1.72
N THR A 61 -12.80 6.56 1.85
CA THR A 61 -11.86 6.27 2.93
C THR A 61 -11.90 7.39 3.95
N LEU A 62 -12.29 7.06 5.17
CA LEU A 62 -12.16 7.91 6.34
C LEU A 62 -10.71 7.83 6.81
N ASN A 63 -10.03 8.92 7.11
CA ASN A 63 -8.70 8.87 7.73
C ASN A 63 -8.60 9.86 8.89
N PHE A 64 -7.79 9.51 9.89
CA PHE A 64 -7.51 10.38 11.01
C PHE A 64 -6.67 11.60 10.60
N VAL A 65 -7.03 12.75 11.15
CA VAL A 65 -6.22 13.98 11.09
C VAL A 65 -5.75 14.32 12.52
N ALA A 66 -4.44 14.40 12.74
CA ALA A 66 -3.90 14.75 14.05
C ALA A 66 -3.92 16.28 14.27
N PRO A 67 -4.47 16.81 15.37
CA PRO A 67 -4.48 18.26 15.62
C PRO A 67 -3.11 18.81 16.09
N SER A 68 -2.77 20.01 15.62
CA SER A 68 -1.65 20.86 16.09
C SER A 68 -2.17 22.27 16.44
N PRO A 69 -1.60 22.98 17.44
CA PRO A 69 -2.23 24.18 18.00
C PRO A 69 -2.01 25.45 17.16
N LYS A 70 -3.11 26.11 16.73
CA LYS A 70 -3.38 27.58 16.71
C LYS A 70 -4.00 28.15 15.41
N PHE A 71 -5.07 28.93 15.57
CA PHE A 71 -5.54 30.02 14.68
C PHE A 71 -6.38 29.73 13.43
N SER A 72 -7.07 30.81 13.05
CA SER A 72 -8.48 31.00 12.72
C SER A 72 -8.84 31.15 11.23
N ASN A 73 -10.11 30.86 10.93
CA ASN A 73 -10.94 31.17 9.76
C ASN A 73 -10.43 32.25 8.76
N ARG A 74 -10.56 31.92 7.46
CA ARG A 74 -11.34 32.67 6.43
C ARG A 74 -11.25 32.00 5.04
N SER A 75 -12.43 31.71 4.46
CA SER A 75 -12.89 31.82 3.03
C SER A 75 -12.05 31.20 1.89
N ALA A 76 -12.56 30.55 0.82
CA ALA A 76 -13.90 30.42 0.24
C ALA A 76 -13.96 29.26 -0.81
N THR A 77 -15.17 28.72 -1.03
CA THR A 77 -15.80 28.18 -2.29
C THR A 77 -14.89 27.59 -3.39
N ARG A 78 -14.76 26.25 -3.52
CA ARG A 78 -15.70 25.40 -4.31
C ARG A 78 -15.67 23.88 -3.95
N LEU A 79 -15.26 23.55 -2.71
CA LEU A 79 -15.18 22.20 -2.12
C LEU A 79 -16.03 22.09 -0.82
N GLN A 80 -17.19 22.77 -0.80
CA GLN A 80 -17.93 23.08 0.44
C GLN A 80 -18.53 21.87 1.20
N GLY A 81 -18.66 20.70 0.60
CA GLY A 81 -19.22 19.53 1.30
C GLY A 81 -18.23 18.89 2.28
N TRP A 82 -17.01 18.67 1.78
CA TRP A 82 -15.95 17.96 2.50
C TRP A 82 -15.24 18.87 3.50
N GLU A 83 -14.94 20.12 3.13
CA GLU A 83 -14.34 21.09 4.05
C GLU A 83 -15.26 21.46 5.23
N LYS A 84 -16.59 21.42 5.07
CA LYS A 84 -17.50 21.70 6.20
C LYS A 84 -17.44 20.60 7.26
N ALA A 85 -17.27 19.35 6.86
CA ALA A 85 -17.09 18.23 7.77
C ALA A 85 -15.80 18.36 8.57
N THR A 86 -14.71 18.63 7.86
CA THR A 86 -13.39 18.81 8.46
C THR A 86 -13.28 20.10 9.29
N ASN A 87 -13.98 21.18 8.92
CA ASN A 87 -14.00 22.42 9.73
C ASN A 87 -14.94 22.35 10.94
N HIS A 88 -15.98 21.51 10.91
CA HIS A 88 -16.83 21.25 12.08
C HIS A 88 -16.06 20.46 13.15
N TYR A 89 -15.24 19.49 12.72
CA TYR A 89 -14.30 18.71 13.54
C TYR A 89 -13.36 19.60 14.38
N TYR A 90 -12.96 20.78 13.88
CA TYR A 90 -12.04 21.68 14.60
C TYR A 90 -12.68 22.64 15.59
N LYS A 91 -14.03 22.68 15.68
CA LYS A 91 -14.72 23.61 16.60
C LYS A 91 -14.79 23.09 18.03
N TYR A 92 -14.59 21.79 18.24
CA TYR A 92 -14.57 21.16 19.56
C TYR A 92 -13.12 20.95 20.01
N LYS A 93 -12.72 21.69 21.03
CA LYS A 93 -11.41 21.58 21.66
C LYS A 93 -11.64 21.33 23.14
N HIS A 94 -11.20 20.19 23.66
CA HIS A 94 -10.53 20.05 24.96
C HIS A 94 -9.75 18.72 25.01
N ASP A 95 -8.44 18.85 25.24
CA ASP A 95 -7.46 17.87 25.76
C ASP A 95 -7.14 16.51 25.06
N LYS A 96 -5.84 16.34 24.75
CA LYS A 96 -4.98 15.13 24.66
C LYS A 96 -5.38 13.89 23.83
N ARG A 97 -4.60 13.66 22.75
CA ARG A 97 -4.47 12.41 21.95
C ARG A 97 -5.75 12.05 21.17
N LEU A 98 -5.60 11.29 20.06
CA LEU A 98 -6.67 10.95 19.09
C LEU A 98 -8.02 10.72 19.78
N ASN A 99 -8.97 11.65 19.59
CA ASN A 99 -10.29 11.59 20.20
C ASN A 99 -11.21 10.69 19.34
N ARG A 100 -11.75 9.65 19.98
CA ARG A 100 -12.61 8.63 19.35
C ARG A 100 -13.94 9.24 18.89
N GLU A 101 -14.51 10.10 19.73
CA GLU A 101 -15.79 10.78 19.47
C GLU A 101 -15.70 11.66 18.22
N ASP A 102 -14.61 12.43 18.09
CA ASP A 102 -14.45 13.32 16.93
C ASP A 102 -14.33 12.52 15.62
N PHE A 103 -13.65 11.37 15.64
CA PHE A 103 -13.56 10.50 14.47
C PHE A 103 -14.90 9.84 14.13
N ARG A 104 -15.64 9.40 15.15
CA ARG A 104 -17.00 8.87 14.99
C ARG A 104 -17.92 9.91 14.37
N ASP A 105 -17.88 11.15 14.83
CA ASP A 105 -18.72 12.25 14.32
C ASP A 105 -18.34 12.62 12.88
N PHE A 106 -17.05 12.59 12.54
CA PHE A 106 -16.59 12.71 11.15
C PHE A 106 -17.11 11.56 10.27
N ALA A 107 -17.03 10.32 10.76
CA ALA A 107 -17.56 9.16 10.05
C ALA A 107 -19.08 9.26 9.82
N ASP A 108 -19.84 9.67 10.85
CA ASP A 108 -21.29 9.89 10.77
C ASP A 108 -21.65 10.84 9.64
N LEU A 109 -20.95 11.98 9.58
CA LEU A 109 -21.16 12.98 8.56
C LEU A 109 -20.83 12.46 7.16
N CYS A 110 -19.74 11.71 6.99
CA CYS A 110 -19.40 11.09 5.72
C CYS A 110 -20.46 10.08 5.26
N PHE A 111 -20.92 9.20 6.15
CA PHE A 111 -21.96 8.23 5.85
C PHE A 111 -23.28 8.90 5.48
N GLU A 112 -23.65 9.97 6.18
CA GLU A 112 -24.85 10.76 5.88
C GLU A 112 -24.77 11.43 4.50
N LYS A 113 -23.62 12.03 4.16
CA LYS A 113 -23.49 12.84 2.94
C LYS A 113 -23.22 12.06 1.67
N PHE A 114 -22.59 10.88 1.79
CA PHE A 114 -22.12 10.15 0.61
C PHE A 114 -22.58 8.70 0.55
N GLY A 115 -23.18 8.15 1.61
CA GLY A 115 -23.57 6.74 1.64
C GLY A 115 -24.75 6.38 0.73
N ASP A 116 -25.43 7.38 0.15
CA ASP A 116 -26.34 7.18 -0.97
C ASP A 116 -25.64 6.53 -2.18
N ARG A 117 -24.37 6.90 -2.41
CA ARG A 117 -23.55 6.45 -3.57
C ARG A 117 -22.34 5.60 -3.19
N VAL A 118 -21.72 5.85 -2.04
CA VAL A 118 -20.54 5.11 -1.59
C VAL A 118 -20.98 3.80 -0.93
N LYS A 119 -20.51 2.68 -1.49
CA LYS A 119 -20.87 1.32 -1.04
C LYS A 119 -19.71 0.57 -0.39
N HIS A 120 -18.49 1.08 -0.46
CA HIS A 120 -17.33 0.50 0.21
C HIS A 120 -16.63 1.56 1.05
N TRP A 121 -16.65 1.37 2.37
CA TRP A 121 -16.06 2.28 3.33
C TRP A 121 -14.78 1.69 3.92
N ILE A 122 -13.69 2.44 3.88
CA ILE A 122 -12.47 2.11 4.62
C ILE A 122 -12.32 3.12 5.74
N THR A 123 -12.30 2.64 6.97
CA THR A 123 -12.18 3.50 8.16
C THR A 123 -10.79 4.06 8.36
N LEU A 124 -9.74 3.31 8.03
CA LEU A 124 -8.34 3.68 8.23
C LEU A 124 -7.47 3.06 7.15
N ASN A 125 -6.51 3.84 6.63
CA ASN A 125 -5.42 3.33 5.79
C ASN A 125 -4.12 3.28 6.58
N GLU A 126 -3.45 2.12 6.55
CA GLU A 126 -2.14 1.88 7.15
C GLU A 126 -1.94 2.44 8.57
N PRO A 127 -2.80 2.08 9.53
CA PRO A 127 -2.65 2.57 10.91
C PRO A 127 -1.28 2.18 11.52
N TRP A 128 -0.67 1.07 11.07
CA TRP A 128 0.70 0.72 11.42
C TRP A 128 1.71 1.80 11.01
N THR A 129 1.69 2.24 9.74
CA THR A 129 2.56 3.30 9.20
C THR A 129 2.37 4.59 10.00
N PHE A 130 1.11 4.93 10.31
CA PHE A 130 0.77 6.10 11.13
C PHE A 130 1.46 6.07 12.50
N SER A 131 1.31 4.97 13.24
CA SER A 131 1.85 4.83 14.60
C SER A 131 3.37 4.68 14.60
N PHE A 132 3.90 3.83 13.73
CA PHE A 132 5.31 3.49 13.68
C PHE A 132 6.16 4.69 13.25
N TYR A 133 5.83 5.34 12.14
CA TYR A 133 6.63 6.47 11.65
C TYR A 133 6.23 7.82 12.26
N GLY A 134 4.99 7.98 12.71
CA GLY A 134 4.49 9.24 13.27
C GLY A 134 4.84 9.47 14.73
N TYR A 135 4.91 8.39 15.52
CA TYR A 135 5.10 8.43 16.98
C TYR A 135 6.26 7.57 17.47
N GLY A 136 6.73 6.61 16.66
CA GLY A 136 7.89 5.77 16.96
C GLY A 136 9.17 6.40 16.43
N LEU A 137 9.30 6.47 15.11
CA LEU A 137 10.48 7.05 14.45
C LEU A 137 10.43 8.57 14.36
N GLY A 138 9.23 9.17 14.35
CA GLY A 138 9.02 10.60 14.18
C GLY A 138 9.49 11.16 12.83
N THR A 139 9.48 10.34 11.77
CA THR A 139 9.82 10.75 10.40
C THR A 139 8.60 11.20 9.59
N LEU A 140 7.40 10.77 9.99
CA LEU A 140 6.14 11.27 9.43
C LEU A 140 5.43 12.15 10.46
N ALA A 141 4.54 13.02 10.00
CA ALA A 141 3.74 13.86 10.90
C ALA A 141 2.93 12.99 11.90
N PRO A 142 2.82 13.42 13.17
CA PRO A 142 3.25 14.72 13.72
C PRO A 142 4.75 14.85 14.04
N GLY A 143 5.58 13.84 13.73
CA GLY A 143 7.04 13.89 13.92
C GLY A 143 7.49 13.63 15.36
N ARG A 144 6.62 12.98 16.16
CA ARG A 144 6.85 12.71 17.57
C ARG A 144 7.63 11.41 17.76
N GLY A 145 8.49 11.37 18.78
CA GLY A 145 9.34 10.21 19.05
C GLY A 145 10.57 10.14 18.15
N GLY A 146 11.47 9.21 18.47
CA GLY A 146 12.72 8.93 17.76
C GLY A 146 13.90 9.77 18.25
N SER A 147 14.97 9.10 18.73
CA SER A 147 16.27 9.75 18.89
C SER A 147 16.86 10.10 17.52
N SER A 148 17.77 11.07 17.45
CA SER A 148 18.41 11.53 16.20
C SER A 148 18.94 10.37 15.35
N ASN A 149 19.39 9.28 15.98
CA ASN A 149 19.91 8.09 15.31
C ASN A 149 18.83 7.29 14.56
N TYR A 150 17.66 7.08 15.16
CA TYR A 150 16.55 6.36 14.52
C TYR A 150 15.90 7.19 13.41
N LYS A 151 15.78 8.51 13.63
CA LYS A 151 15.35 9.45 12.58
C LYS A 151 16.29 9.37 11.38
N LEU A 152 17.60 9.39 11.60
CA LEU A 152 18.58 9.32 10.52
C LEU A 152 18.55 7.99 9.77
N SER A 153 18.38 6.85 10.45
CA SER A 153 18.29 5.55 9.80
C SER A 153 17.02 5.40 8.95
N ALA A 154 15.88 5.86 9.47
CA ALA A 154 14.61 5.81 8.74
C ALA A 154 14.61 6.80 7.57
N LEU A 155 15.21 7.98 7.73
CA LEU A 155 15.37 8.95 6.65
C LEU A 155 16.24 8.41 5.49
N LYS A 156 17.23 7.55 5.76
CA LYS A 156 17.97 6.83 4.70
C LYS A 156 17.09 5.86 3.92
N GLU A 157 16.07 5.28 4.57
CA GLU A 157 15.11 4.37 3.94
C GLU A 157 14.25 5.12 2.90
N PHE A 158 13.75 6.30 3.26
CA PHE A 158 12.86 7.12 2.42
C PHE A 158 13.57 8.06 1.43
N MET A 159 14.84 8.44 1.66
CA MET A 159 15.53 9.43 0.82
C MET A 159 16.70 8.83 0.05
N PRO A 160 16.50 8.47 -1.24
CA PRO A 160 17.59 8.00 -2.10
C PRO A 160 18.51 9.12 -2.61
N SER A 161 18.24 10.41 -2.29
CA SER A 161 19.07 11.55 -2.69
C SER A 161 19.48 12.42 -1.49
N SER A 162 20.68 13.03 -1.58
CA SER A 162 21.36 13.77 -0.50
C SER A 162 20.70 15.09 -0.06
N ARG A 163 19.49 15.39 -0.54
CA ARG A 163 18.78 16.65 -0.29
C ARG A 163 17.52 16.41 0.54
N TYR A 164 17.59 16.79 1.81
CA TYR A 164 16.42 16.89 2.69
C TYR A 164 15.67 18.18 2.37
N ILE A 165 14.40 18.03 1.97
CA ILE A 165 13.47 19.15 1.88
C ILE A 165 12.66 19.13 3.18
N ASP A 166 12.96 20.07 4.08
CA ASP A 166 12.20 20.26 5.31
C ASP A 166 10.73 20.50 4.93
N PRO A 167 9.80 19.59 5.32
CA PRO A 167 8.40 19.76 5.01
C PRO A 167 7.87 21.10 5.54
N GLN A 168 8.30 21.57 6.71
CA GLN A 168 7.88 22.88 7.23
C GLN A 168 8.48 24.06 6.45
N ALA A 169 9.74 23.98 5.99
CA ALA A 169 10.37 25.06 5.23
C ALA A 169 9.82 25.16 3.79
N PHE A 170 9.57 24.01 3.15
CA PHE A 170 8.93 23.92 1.83
C PHE A 170 7.53 24.54 1.86
N MET A 171 6.76 24.26 2.92
CA MET A 171 5.41 24.81 3.12
C MET A 171 5.40 26.34 3.31
N GLN A 172 6.53 26.94 3.70
CA GLN A 172 6.70 28.39 3.86
C GLN A 172 7.27 29.10 2.62
N LYS A 173 7.39 28.41 1.46
CA LYS A 173 8.11 28.90 0.27
C LYS A 173 9.55 29.34 0.56
N ARG A 174 10.19 28.80 1.60
CA ARG A 174 11.62 29.00 1.86
C ARG A 174 12.35 27.79 1.29
N THR A 175 13.03 27.98 0.17
CA THR A 175 13.93 26.96 -0.37
C THR A 175 15.12 26.81 0.56
N VAL A 176 15.04 25.87 1.50
CA VAL A 176 16.20 25.47 2.32
C VAL A 176 16.59 24.07 1.91
N THR A 177 17.41 23.97 0.86
CA THR A 177 18.13 22.74 0.52
C THR A 177 19.14 22.45 1.63
N THR A 178 18.81 21.53 2.53
CA THR A 178 19.71 21.09 3.61
C THR A 178 20.36 19.77 3.18
N THR A 179 21.68 19.67 3.26
CA THR A 179 22.38 18.42 2.93
C THR A 179 22.29 17.41 4.09
N PHE A 180 22.54 16.13 3.83
CA PHE A 180 22.54 15.08 4.87
C PHE A 180 23.51 15.38 6.03
N GLY A 181 24.65 16.04 5.73
CA GLY A 181 25.63 16.49 6.72
C GLY A 181 25.11 17.63 7.61
N ASP A 182 24.30 18.52 7.05
CA ASP A 182 23.71 19.66 7.77
C ASP A 182 22.51 19.21 8.61
N LEU A 183 21.73 18.23 8.14
CA LEU A 183 20.65 17.60 8.90
C LEU A 183 21.19 16.81 10.10
N GLY A 184 22.32 16.10 9.92
CA GLY A 184 23.02 15.44 11.02
C GLY A 184 23.53 16.41 12.08
N LYS A 185 23.94 17.63 11.68
CA LYS A 185 24.34 18.71 12.61
C LYS A 185 23.14 19.37 13.32
N LYS A 186 22.02 19.57 12.63
CA LYS A 186 20.77 20.08 13.22
C LYS A 186 20.17 19.09 14.23
N LEU A 187 20.11 17.81 13.88
CA LEU A 187 19.57 16.76 14.76
C LEU A 187 20.51 16.40 15.92
N SER A 188 21.79 16.79 15.89
CA SER A 188 22.76 16.57 16.99
C SER A 188 22.85 17.74 17.98
N GLY A 189 22.00 18.76 17.87
CA GLY A 189 21.79 19.75 18.92
C GLY A 189 22.88 20.81 19.09
N LYS A 190 23.56 21.23 18.01
CA LYS A 190 24.61 22.27 18.10
C LYS A 190 24.24 23.70 17.67
N GLU A 191 23.02 23.97 17.23
CA GLU A 191 22.55 25.35 17.04
C GLU A 191 21.35 25.67 17.94
N ARG A 192 21.57 26.70 18.77
CA ARG A 192 20.72 27.17 19.88
C ARG A 192 19.38 27.73 19.39
N GLY A 193 18.32 27.46 20.15
CA GLY A 193 17.30 28.50 20.45
C GLY A 193 15.88 28.33 19.91
N GLY A 194 15.42 27.13 19.57
CA GLY A 194 14.00 26.86 19.27
C GLY A 194 13.43 25.84 20.26
N ASN A 195 12.26 26.11 20.85
CA ASN A 195 11.54 25.13 21.69
C ASN A 195 11.17 23.90 20.84
N ASP A 196 11.93 22.82 20.98
CA ASP A 196 11.74 21.56 20.28
C ASP A 196 10.47 20.84 20.78
N ASP A 197 9.42 20.79 19.95
CA ASP A 197 8.20 20.00 20.14
C ASP A 197 8.44 18.47 19.91
N ASN A 198 9.71 18.02 19.99
CA ASN A 198 10.21 16.66 19.75
C ASN A 198 10.00 15.69 20.95
N SER A 199 9.20 16.08 21.95
CA SER A 199 9.09 15.40 23.26
C SER A 199 8.18 14.15 23.26
N GLY A 200 8.23 13.31 22.23
CA GLY A 200 7.43 12.07 22.16
C GLY A 200 8.11 10.88 22.84
N ASP A 201 7.32 9.96 23.40
CA ASP A 201 7.79 8.68 23.96
C ASP A 201 7.62 7.54 22.93
N PRO A 202 8.68 7.11 22.21
CA PRO A 202 8.61 6.08 21.19
C PRO A 202 8.43 4.66 21.75
N GLY A 203 8.52 4.50 23.07
CA GLY A 203 8.23 3.26 23.78
C GLY A 203 6.74 3.12 24.14
N THR A 204 5.97 4.21 24.18
CA THR A 204 4.59 4.18 24.68
C THR A 204 3.57 4.82 23.73
N GLU A 205 3.90 5.94 23.10
CA GLU A 205 2.96 6.68 22.23
C GLU A 205 2.45 5.84 21.05
N PRO A 206 3.28 5.07 20.31
CA PRO A 206 2.78 4.23 19.22
C PRO A 206 1.70 3.23 19.65
N TYR A 207 1.86 2.62 20.83
CA TYR A 207 0.88 1.67 21.36
C TYR A 207 -0.41 2.34 21.81
N THR A 208 -0.29 3.50 22.46
CA THR A 208 -1.45 4.30 22.86
C THR A 208 -2.25 4.78 21.64
N VAL A 209 -1.55 5.24 20.61
CA VAL A 209 -2.14 5.72 19.36
C VAL A 209 -2.86 4.59 18.64
N THR A 210 -2.19 3.44 18.44
CA THR A 210 -2.81 2.27 17.80
C THR A 210 -4.05 1.80 18.55
N HIS A 211 -4.01 1.78 19.89
CA HIS A 211 -5.16 1.39 20.70
C HIS A 211 -6.36 2.31 20.48
N ASN A 212 -6.15 3.62 20.40
CA ASN A 212 -7.23 4.56 20.08
C ASN A 212 -7.70 4.47 18.63
N GLN A 213 -6.80 4.19 17.68
CA GLN A 213 -7.17 3.97 16.28
C GLN A 213 -8.12 2.78 16.13
N LEU A 214 -7.80 1.65 16.78
CA LEU A 214 -8.64 0.44 16.75
C LEU A 214 -10.03 0.71 17.34
N LEU A 215 -10.12 1.45 18.43
CA LEU A 215 -11.39 1.71 19.09
C LEU A 215 -12.27 2.70 18.31
N ALA A 216 -11.67 3.74 17.74
CA ALA A 216 -12.40 4.64 16.84
C ALA A 216 -12.87 3.93 15.56
N HIS A 217 -12.05 3.02 15.01
CA HIS A 217 -12.47 2.15 13.92
C HIS A 217 -13.72 1.35 14.29
N ALA A 218 -13.69 0.67 15.44
CA ALA A 218 -14.79 -0.16 15.90
C ALA A 218 -16.06 0.65 16.21
N GLU A 219 -15.92 1.86 16.76
CA GLU A 219 -17.03 2.81 16.95
C GLU A 219 -17.65 3.26 15.62
N ALA A 220 -16.84 3.60 14.62
CA ALA A 220 -17.32 3.99 13.29
C ALA A 220 -18.02 2.83 12.58
N VAL A 221 -17.51 1.61 12.71
CA VAL A 221 -18.15 0.40 12.18
C VAL A 221 -19.48 0.16 12.86
N LYS A 222 -19.53 0.21 14.19
CA LYS A 222 -20.77 0.06 14.95
C LYS A 222 -21.81 1.10 14.52
N LEU A 223 -21.42 2.36 14.44
CA LEU A 223 -22.28 3.45 13.96
C LEU A 223 -22.84 3.16 12.56
N TYR A 224 -21.97 2.77 11.62
CA TYR A 224 -22.38 2.45 10.25
C TYR A 224 -23.39 1.30 10.21
N ARG A 225 -23.12 0.20 10.92
CA ARG A 225 -24.00 -0.97 11.00
C ARG A 225 -25.37 -0.64 11.60
N ASP A 226 -25.39 0.15 12.67
CA ASP A 226 -26.60 0.48 13.41
C ASP A 226 -27.48 1.49 12.66
N LYS A 227 -26.88 2.52 12.05
CA LYS A 227 -27.60 3.68 11.50
C LYS A 227 -27.77 3.63 9.97
N TYR A 228 -26.81 3.08 9.22
CA TYR A 228 -26.71 3.30 7.78
C TYR A 228 -26.77 2.02 6.94
N GLN A 229 -26.10 0.95 7.37
CA GLN A 229 -25.82 -0.23 6.53
C GLN A 229 -27.10 -0.85 5.96
N LYS A 230 -28.17 -0.97 6.75
CA LYS A 230 -29.45 -1.53 6.29
C LYS A 230 -30.10 -0.73 5.15
N THR A 231 -29.91 0.59 5.14
CA THR A 231 -30.51 1.49 4.14
C THR A 231 -29.58 1.77 2.96
N GLN A 232 -28.27 1.72 3.19
CA GLN A 232 -27.27 2.07 2.19
C GLN A 232 -26.70 0.85 1.46
N ASP A 233 -26.86 -0.35 2.01
CA ASP A 233 -26.37 -1.63 1.47
C ASP A 233 -24.86 -1.61 1.14
N GLY A 234 -24.09 -0.85 1.92
CA GLY A 234 -22.63 -0.79 1.76
C GLY A 234 -21.89 -1.69 2.75
N LYS A 235 -20.62 -1.92 2.47
CA LYS A 235 -19.66 -2.66 3.30
C LYS A 235 -18.67 -1.71 3.96
N ILE A 236 -18.19 -2.05 5.14
CA ILE A 236 -17.18 -1.27 5.86
C ILE A 236 -16.00 -2.14 6.30
N GLY A 237 -14.79 -1.60 6.19
CA GLY A 237 -13.57 -2.32 6.50
C GLY A 237 -12.43 -1.40 6.94
N ILE A 238 -11.23 -1.97 6.90
CA ILE A 238 -9.97 -1.31 7.27
C ILE A 238 -8.86 -1.80 6.35
N THR A 239 -7.94 -0.91 5.98
CA THR A 239 -6.78 -1.25 5.18
C THR A 239 -5.53 -1.37 6.03
N LEU A 240 -4.88 -2.53 5.96
CA LEU A 240 -3.68 -2.86 6.70
C LEU A 240 -2.49 -3.02 5.76
N VAL A 241 -1.35 -2.49 6.16
CA VAL A 241 -0.08 -2.70 5.48
C VAL A 241 0.67 -3.84 6.12
N SER A 242 1.22 -4.72 5.30
CA SER A 242 2.18 -5.71 5.78
C SER A 242 3.13 -6.12 4.68
N ARG A 243 4.36 -6.41 5.11
CA ARG A 243 5.35 -7.14 4.32
C ARG A 243 5.19 -8.63 4.60
N TRP A 244 5.79 -9.46 3.75
CA TRP A 244 6.10 -10.82 4.14
C TRP A 244 7.50 -10.91 4.75
N PHE A 245 7.74 -11.93 5.59
CA PHE A 245 9.01 -12.11 6.25
C PHE A 245 9.52 -13.54 6.05
N ILE A 246 10.71 -13.65 5.45
CA ILE A 246 11.42 -14.92 5.30
C ILE A 246 12.41 -15.05 6.46
N PRO A 247 12.47 -16.17 7.20
CA PRO A 247 13.48 -16.33 8.23
C PRO A 247 14.88 -16.30 7.59
N ARG A 248 15.80 -15.52 8.18
CA ARG A 248 17.16 -15.34 7.61
C ARG A 248 17.92 -16.66 7.52
N THR A 249 17.71 -17.56 8.49
CA THR A 249 18.28 -18.91 8.51
C THR A 249 17.19 -19.94 8.84
N HIS A 250 17.50 -21.22 8.69
CA HIS A 250 16.58 -22.30 9.07
C HIS A 250 16.47 -22.52 10.59
N SER A 251 17.18 -21.74 11.41
CA SER A 251 17.14 -21.85 12.87
C SER A 251 15.75 -21.54 13.43
N THR A 252 15.39 -22.18 14.55
CA THR A 252 14.12 -21.92 15.23
C THR A 252 14.00 -20.45 15.67
N SER A 253 15.11 -19.81 16.06
CA SER A 253 15.11 -18.41 16.47
C SER A 253 14.70 -17.45 15.34
N ASP A 254 15.19 -17.69 14.12
CA ASP A 254 14.86 -16.84 12.96
C ASP A 254 13.46 -17.14 12.42
N ARG A 255 13.01 -18.40 12.47
CA ARG A 255 11.61 -18.75 12.20
C ARG A 255 10.66 -18.02 13.14
N ASN A 256 10.93 -18.08 14.44
CA ASN A 256 10.17 -17.34 15.46
C ASN A 256 10.29 -15.82 15.25
N ALA A 257 11.40 -15.32 14.70
CA ALA A 257 11.58 -13.90 14.37
C ALA A 257 10.71 -13.47 13.19
N ALA A 258 10.59 -14.30 12.15
CA ALA A 258 9.68 -14.05 11.03
C ALA A 258 8.21 -14.00 11.50
N GLU A 259 7.79 -14.94 12.35
CA GLU A 259 6.45 -14.94 12.95
C GLU A 259 6.22 -13.69 13.82
N ARG A 260 7.16 -13.33 14.69
CA ARG A 260 7.09 -12.08 15.47
C ARG A 260 7.00 -10.83 14.60
N ALA A 261 7.70 -10.81 13.46
CA ALA A 261 7.63 -9.68 12.54
C ALA A 261 6.22 -9.50 11.95
N ILE A 262 5.54 -10.61 11.61
CA ILE A 262 4.14 -10.59 11.18
C ILE A 262 3.23 -10.13 12.32
N ASP A 263 3.43 -10.61 13.55
CA ASP A 263 2.60 -10.21 14.70
C ASP A 263 2.76 -8.69 15.01
N PHE A 264 3.97 -8.14 14.94
CA PHE A 264 4.22 -6.70 15.14
C PHE A 264 3.86 -5.80 13.94
N THR A 265 3.35 -6.37 12.85
CA THR A 265 2.89 -5.64 11.66
C THR A 265 1.40 -5.88 11.41
N LEU A 266 1.06 -7.01 10.79
CA LEU A 266 -0.31 -7.42 10.49
C LEU A 266 -1.09 -7.83 11.76
N GLY A 267 -0.49 -8.68 12.61
CA GLY A 267 -1.17 -9.25 13.77
C GLY A 267 -1.58 -8.19 14.81
N TRP A 268 -0.83 -7.09 14.91
CA TRP A 268 -1.11 -5.98 15.81
C TRP A 268 -2.51 -5.38 15.59
N PHE A 269 -3.04 -5.48 14.37
CA PHE A 269 -4.38 -5.06 14.01
C PHE A 269 -5.33 -6.23 13.80
N MET A 270 -4.91 -7.29 13.10
CA MET A 270 -5.77 -8.42 12.78
C MET A 270 -6.20 -9.24 14.01
N ASP A 271 -5.34 -9.42 15.02
CA ASP A 271 -5.72 -10.17 16.22
C ASP A 271 -6.79 -9.41 17.03
N PRO A 272 -6.69 -8.09 17.31
CA PRO A 272 -7.79 -7.33 17.89
C PRO A 272 -9.10 -7.43 17.10
N LEU A 273 -9.05 -7.34 15.78
CA LEU A 273 -10.24 -7.39 14.92
C LEU A 273 -10.90 -8.78 14.86
N THR A 274 -10.16 -9.86 15.16
CA THR A 274 -10.67 -11.23 15.03
C THR A 274 -10.93 -11.92 16.37
N VAL A 275 -10.10 -11.67 17.37
CA VAL A 275 -10.19 -12.29 18.70
C VAL A 275 -10.31 -11.28 19.84
N GLY A 276 -10.29 -9.96 19.55
CA GLY A 276 -10.51 -8.89 20.54
C GLY A 276 -9.33 -8.65 21.48
N ARG A 277 -8.14 -9.14 21.15
CA ARG A 277 -6.92 -9.01 21.96
C ARG A 277 -5.71 -8.84 21.05
N TYR A 278 -4.69 -8.15 21.52
CA TYR A 278 -3.39 -8.10 20.83
C TYR A 278 -2.71 -9.46 20.80
N PRO A 279 -1.78 -9.70 19.83
CA PRO A 279 -1.02 -10.95 19.78
C PRO A 279 -0.33 -11.25 21.10
N HIS A 280 -0.35 -12.52 21.51
CA HIS A 280 0.24 -12.98 22.78
C HIS A 280 1.71 -12.52 22.92
N ILE A 281 2.50 -12.61 21.84
CA ILE A 281 3.91 -12.25 21.86
C ILE A 281 4.14 -10.74 22.03
N MET A 282 3.23 -9.91 21.53
CA MET A 282 3.30 -8.46 21.78
C MET A 282 3.00 -8.15 23.25
N ARG A 283 1.98 -8.80 23.82
CA ARG A 283 1.62 -8.62 25.24
C ARG A 283 2.76 -9.02 26.17
N SER A 284 3.44 -10.14 25.89
CA SER A 284 4.53 -10.63 26.74
C SER A 284 5.79 -9.76 26.68
N ILE A 285 6.09 -9.18 25.51
CA ILE A 285 7.25 -8.32 25.30
C ILE A 285 7.00 -6.88 25.79
N VAL A 286 5.88 -6.28 25.37
CA VAL A 286 5.60 -4.85 25.56
C VAL A 286 5.01 -4.57 26.94
N LYS A 287 4.27 -5.52 27.51
CA LYS A 287 3.71 -5.49 28.88
C LYS A 287 2.85 -4.24 29.12
N GLU A 288 3.07 -3.53 30.22
CA GLU A 288 2.25 -2.40 30.67
C GLU A 288 2.17 -1.23 29.66
N ARG A 289 3.13 -1.14 28.72
CA ARG A 289 3.11 -0.12 27.66
C ARG A 289 2.08 -0.41 26.56
N LEU A 290 1.61 -1.66 26.44
CA LEU A 290 0.56 -2.06 25.50
C LEU A 290 -0.78 -2.00 26.25
N PRO A 291 -1.66 -1.03 25.95
CA PRO A 291 -2.91 -0.90 26.69
C PRO A 291 -3.81 -2.12 26.46
N GLU A 292 -4.54 -2.57 27.48
CA GLU A 292 -5.49 -3.68 27.36
C GLU A 292 -6.88 -3.17 26.98
N PHE A 293 -7.61 -3.94 26.17
CA PHE A 293 -9.01 -3.66 25.88
C PHE A 293 -9.89 -4.12 27.04
N LYS A 294 -10.87 -3.31 27.41
CA LYS A 294 -11.96 -3.77 28.27
C LYS A 294 -12.82 -4.80 27.52
N GLU A 295 -13.64 -5.55 28.25
CA GLU A 295 -14.43 -6.63 27.62
C GLU A 295 -15.43 -6.08 26.59
N GLU A 296 -16.05 -4.93 26.87
CA GLU A 296 -16.94 -4.22 25.95
C GLU A 296 -16.22 -3.72 24.69
N GLU A 297 -14.99 -3.23 24.85
CA GLU A 297 -14.14 -2.76 23.76
C GLU A 297 -13.70 -3.94 22.88
N ALA A 298 -13.27 -5.04 23.51
CA ALA A 298 -12.91 -6.28 22.83
C ALA A 298 -14.10 -6.88 22.07
N HIS A 299 -15.30 -6.84 22.64
CA HIS A 299 -16.53 -7.28 21.98
C HIS A 299 -16.87 -6.41 20.77
N MET A 300 -16.70 -5.08 20.88
CA MET A 300 -16.92 -4.14 19.79
C MET A 300 -15.93 -4.34 18.63
N LEU A 301 -14.68 -4.69 18.93
CA LEU A 301 -13.62 -4.92 17.94
C LEU A 301 -13.79 -6.23 17.16
N LYS A 302 -14.21 -7.32 17.83
CA LYS A 302 -14.35 -8.63 17.19
C LYS A 302 -15.34 -8.58 16.03
N GLY A 303 -14.85 -8.86 14.81
CA GLY A 303 -15.65 -8.85 13.60
C GLY A 303 -16.09 -7.46 13.14
N SER A 304 -15.39 -6.40 13.55
CA SER A 304 -15.67 -5.01 13.13
C SER A 304 -15.22 -4.69 11.69
N PHE A 305 -15.36 -5.65 10.76
CA PHE A 305 -15.09 -5.43 9.35
C PHE A 305 -15.93 -6.40 8.50
N ASP A 306 -16.33 -5.96 7.31
CA ASP A 306 -16.95 -6.78 6.27
C ASP A 306 -15.91 -7.24 5.23
N PHE A 307 -14.80 -6.51 5.13
CA PHE A 307 -13.63 -6.83 4.31
C PHE A 307 -12.35 -6.23 4.92
N VAL A 308 -11.19 -6.75 4.51
CA VAL A 308 -9.87 -6.22 4.87
C VAL A 308 -9.17 -5.73 3.60
N GLY A 309 -8.73 -4.48 3.61
CA GLY A 309 -7.78 -3.97 2.62
C GLY A 309 -6.37 -4.43 2.96
N LEU A 310 -5.61 -4.89 1.96
CA LEU A 310 -4.20 -5.25 2.09
C LEU A 310 -3.36 -4.35 1.20
N ASN A 311 -2.47 -3.59 1.83
CA ASN A 311 -1.38 -2.89 1.16
C ASN A 311 -0.13 -3.77 1.22
N TYR A 312 0.32 -4.25 0.07
CA TYR A 312 1.51 -5.09 -0.05
C TYR A 312 2.46 -4.52 -1.09
N TYR A 313 3.74 -4.49 -0.76
CA TYR A 313 4.77 -3.94 -1.62
C TYR A 313 6.00 -4.84 -1.75
N THR A 314 6.45 -5.43 -0.63
CA THR A 314 7.76 -6.11 -0.58
C THR A 314 7.84 -7.16 0.53
N THR A 315 8.98 -7.86 0.58
CA THR A 315 9.35 -8.89 1.55
C THR A 315 10.70 -8.56 2.15
N ASN A 316 10.94 -8.96 3.41
CA ASN A 316 12.26 -8.89 4.03
C ASN A 316 12.70 -10.23 4.62
N TYR A 317 14.01 -10.41 4.76
CA TYR A 317 14.56 -11.40 5.67
C TYR A 317 14.43 -10.93 7.11
N ALA A 318 14.04 -11.82 8.01
CA ALA A 318 13.89 -11.58 9.44
C ALA A 318 14.89 -12.42 10.23
N ALA A 319 15.73 -11.76 11.01
CA ALA A 319 16.68 -12.40 11.91
C ALA A 319 16.33 -12.08 13.37
N HIS A 320 16.53 -13.06 14.26
CA HIS A 320 16.35 -12.84 15.68
C HIS A 320 17.35 -11.81 16.21
N ALA A 321 16.84 -10.81 16.93
CA ALA A 321 17.64 -9.78 17.58
C ALA A 321 17.28 -9.73 19.06
N PRO A 322 17.94 -10.51 19.93
CA PRO A 322 17.54 -10.71 21.33
C PRO A 322 17.72 -9.47 22.23
N ASN A 323 18.43 -8.44 21.76
CA ASN A 323 18.77 -7.27 22.56
C ASN A 323 17.73 -6.16 22.39
N ALA A 324 16.53 -6.34 22.93
CA ALA A 324 15.66 -5.20 23.16
C ALA A 324 16.31 -4.30 24.21
N ASP A 325 16.53 -3.02 23.90
CA ASP A 325 17.04 -2.07 24.89
C ASP A 325 15.93 -1.77 25.91
N THR A 326 15.92 -2.55 26.99
CA THR A 326 14.93 -2.39 28.06
C THR A 326 15.13 -1.11 28.87
N ARG A 327 16.32 -0.47 28.77
CA ARG A 327 16.61 0.81 29.43
C ARG A 327 16.03 1.98 28.65
N ASN A 328 15.91 1.85 27.33
CA ASN A 328 15.27 2.83 26.45
C ASN A 328 14.21 2.13 25.57
N PRO A 329 13.02 1.84 26.12
CA PRO A 329 11.95 1.16 25.39
C PRO A 329 11.61 1.89 24.08
N HIS A 330 11.49 1.13 23.00
CA HIS A 330 11.21 1.68 21.68
C HIS A 330 10.53 0.63 20.80
N ILE A 331 9.48 1.05 20.08
CA ILE A 331 8.73 0.18 19.16
C ILE A 331 9.60 -0.58 18.13
N VAL A 332 10.75 -0.02 17.72
CA VAL A 332 11.67 -0.62 16.74
C VAL A 332 12.40 -1.82 17.34
N THR A 333 12.83 -1.72 18.60
CA THR A 333 13.58 -2.77 19.30
C THR A 333 12.66 -3.80 19.94
N ASP A 334 11.44 -3.40 20.30
CA ASP A 334 10.47 -4.28 20.97
C ASP A 334 10.17 -5.54 20.15
N ARG A 335 10.08 -5.47 18.82
CA ARG A 335 9.85 -6.67 18.00
C ARG A 335 10.94 -7.74 18.12
N MET A 336 12.15 -7.39 18.56
CA MET A 336 13.31 -8.30 18.64
C MET A 336 13.60 -9.00 17.30
N VAL A 337 13.50 -8.23 16.21
CA VAL A 337 13.76 -8.65 14.83
C VAL A 337 14.60 -7.61 14.10
N ARG A 338 15.64 -8.09 13.42
CA ARG A 338 16.41 -7.33 12.44
C ARG A 338 15.91 -7.68 11.03
N TYR A 339 15.56 -6.66 10.26
CA TYR A 339 15.20 -6.83 8.86
C TYR A 339 16.42 -6.69 7.96
N SER A 340 16.43 -7.42 6.86
CA SER A 340 17.40 -7.29 5.79
C SER A 340 16.70 -7.44 4.44
N THR A 341 17.18 -6.72 3.44
CA THR A 341 16.79 -6.88 2.04
C THR A 341 17.76 -7.79 1.29
N GLU A 342 18.79 -8.31 1.97
CA GLU A 342 19.80 -9.18 1.38
C GLU A 342 20.14 -10.38 2.28
N LEU A 343 20.58 -11.46 1.65
CA LEU A 343 21.13 -12.66 2.28
C LEU A 343 22.49 -12.96 1.63
N ASN A 344 23.57 -12.93 2.42
CA ASN A 344 24.94 -13.16 1.95
C ASN A 344 25.36 -12.27 0.77
N GLY A 345 24.93 -10.99 0.78
CA GLY A 345 25.21 -10.02 -0.29
C GLY A 345 24.31 -10.15 -1.52
N VAL A 346 23.38 -11.10 -1.53
CA VAL A 346 22.39 -11.28 -2.59
C VAL A 346 21.07 -10.61 -2.20
N PRO A 347 20.58 -9.63 -2.97
CA PRO A 347 19.29 -8.99 -2.72
C PRO A 347 18.13 -9.99 -2.76
N ILE A 348 17.11 -9.74 -1.95
CA ILE A 348 15.86 -10.47 -2.02
C ILE A 348 15.20 -10.19 -3.37
N GLY A 349 14.69 -11.24 -4.00
CA GLY A 349 14.15 -11.17 -5.35
C GLY A 349 15.10 -11.68 -6.43
N ASP A 350 16.40 -11.82 -6.14
CA ASP A 350 17.34 -12.39 -7.09
C ASP A 350 17.01 -13.86 -7.40
N GLU A 351 17.08 -14.23 -8.69
CA GLU A 351 16.30 -15.31 -9.31
C GLU A 351 16.57 -16.71 -8.79
N ALA A 352 17.69 -16.95 -8.11
CA ALA A 352 18.02 -18.24 -7.52
C ALA A 352 16.95 -18.77 -6.52
N ASN A 353 16.00 -17.93 -6.11
CA ASN A 353 14.95 -18.26 -5.14
C ASN A 353 13.50 -18.10 -5.65
N ILE A 354 13.24 -17.68 -6.90
CA ILE A 354 11.87 -17.36 -7.38
C ILE A 354 11.35 -18.30 -8.46
N PHE A 355 12.18 -18.76 -9.39
CA PHE A 355 11.76 -19.66 -10.47
C PHE A 355 12.62 -20.92 -10.46
N ASP A 356 11.98 -22.09 -10.54
CA ASP A 356 12.69 -23.34 -10.78
C ASP A 356 13.59 -23.19 -12.03
N ASN A 357 14.83 -23.66 -11.94
CA ASN A 357 15.99 -23.46 -12.84
C ASN A 357 15.78 -23.65 -14.37
N ILE A 358 14.58 -23.94 -14.85
CA ILE A 358 14.27 -24.26 -16.25
C ILE A 358 14.11 -22.99 -17.12
N VAL A 359 13.62 -21.87 -16.56
CA VAL A 359 13.46 -20.61 -17.34
C VAL A 359 14.81 -19.96 -17.65
N ALA A 360 15.79 -20.12 -16.77
CA ALA A 360 17.16 -19.58 -16.90
C ALA A 360 17.91 -20.09 -18.14
N ILE A 361 17.54 -21.27 -18.66
CA ILE A 361 18.22 -21.88 -19.81
C ILE A 361 17.71 -21.32 -21.14
N ILE A 362 16.47 -20.83 -21.20
CA ILE A 362 15.80 -20.52 -22.48
C ILE A 362 15.88 -19.02 -22.84
N TYR A 363 16.04 -18.11 -21.87
CA TYR A 363 15.98 -16.66 -22.14
C TYR A 363 17.06 -15.82 -21.43
N PRO A 364 18.33 -15.90 -21.87
CA PRO A 364 19.42 -15.09 -21.28
C PRO A 364 19.21 -13.57 -21.39
N PHE A 365 18.50 -13.11 -22.43
CA PHE A 365 18.18 -11.68 -22.60
C PHE A 365 17.09 -11.18 -21.64
N TYR A 366 16.16 -12.06 -21.24
CA TYR A 366 15.15 -11.77 -20.22
C TYR A 366 15.81 -11.67 -18.83
N MET A 367 16.77 -12.56 -18.54
CA MET A 367 17.50 -12.56 -17.26
C MET A 367 18.38 -11.32 -17.07
N LEU A 368 19.00 -10.82 -18.14
CA LEU A 368 19.79 -9.58 -18.09
C LEU A 368 18.90 -8.37 -17.75
N ILE A 369 17.71 -8.28 -18.36
CA ILE A 369 16.76 -7.21 -18.09
C ILE A 369 16.19 -7.35 -16.67
N PHE A 370 15.81 -8.56 -16.24
CA PHE A 370 15.16 -8.80 -14.95
C PHE A 370 16.10 -8.60 -13.74
N SER A 371 17.39 -8.92 -13.85
CA SER A 371 18.38 -8.66 -12.79
C SER A 371 18.50 -7.16 -12.44
N THR A 372 18.18 -6.26 -13.37
CA THR A 372 18.15 -4.80 -13.14
C THR A 372 16.82 -4.28 -12.58
N MET A 373 15.83 -5.17 -12.37
CA MET A 373 14.45 -4.87 -11.95
C MET A 373 14.15 -5.26 -10.49
N LEU A 374 15.15 -5.67 -9.73
CA LEU A 374 14.95 -6.24 -8.38
C LEU A 374 14.56 -5.20 -7.31
N GLN A 375 14.73 -3.90 -7.60
CA GLN A 375 14.47 -2.81 -6.67
C GLN A 375 13.80 -1.63 -7.39
N GLY A 376 12.87 -0.97 -6.70
CA GLY A 376 12.26 0.29 -7.12
C GLY A 376 13.20 1.50 -6.97
N GLY A 377 12.64 2.69 -7.09
CA GLY A 377 13.36 3.94 -6.85
C GLY A 377 13.74 4.11 -5.38
N SER A 378 12.91 3.60 -4.48
CA SER A 378 13.09 3.62 -3.04
C SER A 378 13.98 2.49 -2.53
N SER A 379 14.83 2.80 -1.55
CA SER A 379 15.80 1.85 -1.00
C SER A 379 15.17 0.65 -0.27
N TRP A 380 13.91 0.77 0.17
CA TRP A 380 13.19 -0.28 0.89
C TRP A 380 12.39 -1.23 0.00
N LEU A 381 12.17 -0.85 -1.27
CA LEU A 381 11.19 -1.50 -2.13
C LEU A 381 11.85 -2.52 -3.06
N TYR A 382 11.91 -3.78 -2.64
CA TYR A 382 12.41 -4.89 -3.44
C TYR A 382 11.28 -5.74 -4.01
N VAL A 383 11.44 -6.23 -5.24
CA VAL A 383 10.42 -6.98 -5.95
C VAL A 383 10.43 -8.44 -5.49
N TYR A 384 9.34 -8.87 -4.82
CA TYR A 384 9.20 -10.25 -4.36
C TYR A 384 7.73 -10.72 -4.42
N PRO A 385 7.23 -11.12 -5.60
CA PRO A 385 5.81 -11.47 -5.79
C PRO A 385 5.41 -12.77 -5.07
N LYS A 386 6.34 -13.70 -4.81
CA LYS A 386 6.04 -14.91 -4.03
C LYS A 386 5.56 -14.59 -2.61
N GLY A 387 6.18 -13.60 -1.96
CA GLY A 387 5.79 -13.15 -0.63
C GLY A 387 4.35 -12.60 -0.58
N PHE A 388 3.85 -12.11 -1.72
CA PHE A 388 2.46 -11.67 -1.85
C PHE A 388 1.48 -12.84 -1.71
N THR A 389 1.76 -13.97 -2.37
CA THR A 389 0.99 -15.20 -2.18
C THR A 389 1.13 -15.73 -0.76
N ASP A 390 2.34 -15.73 -0.21
CA ASP A 390 2.62 -16.26 1.13
C ASP A 390 1.82 -15.50 2.21
N ILE A 391 1.75 -14.17 2.14
CA ILE A 391 0.96 -13.38 3.11
C ILE A 391 -0.54 -13.58 2.96
N LEU A 392 -1.05 -13.70 1.73
CA LEU A 392 -2.46 -13.98 1.48
C LEU A 392 -2.85 -15.37 2.03
N LEU A 393 -1.98 -16.37 1.85
CA LEU A 393 -2.19 -17.72 2.38
C LEU A 393 -2.14 -17.73 3.91
N TYR A 394 -1.24 -16.94 4.50
CA TYR A 394 -1.18 -16.74 5.95
C TYR A 394 -2.48 -16.14 6.47
N ILE A 395 -3.01 -15.08 5.83
CA ILE A 395 -4.28 -14.46 6.22
C ILE A 395 -5.42 -15.46 6.10
N LYS A 396 -5.48 -16.22 5.00
CA LYS A 396 -6.48 -17.28 4.81
C LYS A 396 -6.45 -18.28 5.97
N THR A 397 -5.27 -18.80 6.28
CA THR A 397 -5.10 -19.88 7.26
C THR A 397 -5.33 -19.41 8.69
N LYS A 398 -4.75 -18.27 9.10
CA LYS A 398 -4.84 -17.77 10.48
C LYS A 398 -6.16 -17.06 10.78
N TYR A 399 -6.69 -16.29 9.82
CA TYR A 399 -7.84 -15.40 10.03
C TYR A 399 -9.12 -15.85 9.30
N LYS A 400 -9.20 -17.14 8.91
CA LYS A 400 -10.39 -17.79 8.35
C LYS A 400 -10.87 -17.19 7.01
N ASN A 401 -9.94 -16.91 6.10
CA ASN A 401 -10.21 -16.47 4.72
C ASN A 401 -11.19 -15.28 4.60
N PRO A 402 -10.93 -14.14 5.26
CA PRO A 402 -11.79 -12.97 5.17
C PRO A 402 -11.86 -12.47 3.72
N CYS A 403 -12.87 -11.66 3.39
CA CYS A 403 -12.92 -10.94 2.12
C CYS A 403 -11.76 -9.93 2.06
N ILE A 404 -10.91 -10.02 1.04
CA ILE A 404 -9.74 -9.17 0.87
C ILE A 404 -9.87 -8.31 -0.39
N TYR A 405 -9.50 -7.05 -0.28
CA TYR A 405 -9.15 -6.20 -1.42
C TYR A 405 -7.68 -5.84 -1.32
N VAL A 406 -6.92 -6.02 -2.40
CA VAL A 406 -5.54 -5.52 -2.47
C VAL A 406 -5.65 -4.03 -2.78
N THR A 407 -5.64 -3.20 -1.74
CA THR A 407 -5.96 -1.77 -1.82
C THR A 407 -4.79 -0.93 -2.29
N GLU A 408 -3.57 -1.42 -2.11
CA GLU A 408 -2.37 -0.83 -2.70
C GLU A 408 -1.34 -1.91 -3.06
N ASN A 409 -0.80 -1.81 -4.27
CA ASN A 409 0.37 -2.55 -4.72
C ASN A 409 1.04 -1.76 -5.85
N GLY A 410 2.36 -1.57 -5.81
CA GLY A 410 3.04 -0.75 -6.81
C GLY A 410 4.56 -0.72 -6.67
N LEU A 411 5.19 -0.14 -7.70
CA LEU A 411 6.63 0.09 -7.76
C LEU A 411 6.90 1.57 -8.05
N ASP A 412 7.77 2.19 -7.26
CA ASP A 412 8.23 3.54 -7.53
C ASP A 412 9.45 3.57 -8.45
N GLU A 413 9.65 4.71 -9.10
CA GLU A 413 10.85 5.03 -9.85
C GLU A 413 11.40 6.38 -9.41
N LYS A 414 12.71 6.56 -9.49
CA LYS A 414 13.34 7.85 -9.15
C LYS A 414 12.91 8.90 -10.15
N THR A 415 12.59 10.09 -9.67
CA THR A 415 12.40 11.25 -10.53
C THR A 415 13.74 11.67 -11.11
N ASP A 416 13.82 11.73 -12.44
CA ASP A 416 14.96 12.25 -13.17
C ASP A 416 14.50 13.34 -14.15
N ALA A 417 14.80 14.59 -13.82
CA ALA A 417 14.44 15.75 -14.62
C ALA A 417 15.32 15.91 -15.88
N THR A 418 16.38 15.11 -16.03
CA THR A 418 17.25 15.13 -17.22
C THR A 418 16.71 14.26 -18.35
N LEU A 419 15.79 13.34 -18.05
CA LEU A 419 15.21 12.45 -19.05
C LEU A 419 14.20 13.21 -19.91
N PRO A 420 14.17 12.93 -21.24
CA PRO A 420 13.08 13.42 -22.08
C PRO A 420 11.76 12.79 -21.64
N LEU A 421 10.64 13.48 -21.91
CA LEU A 421 9.31 13.04 -21.48
C LEU A 421 9.02 11.60 -21.90
N TRP A 422 9.29 11.21 -23.15
CA TRP A 422 9.00 9.86 -23.65
C TRP A 422 9.67 8.77 -22.81
N GLU A 423 10.89 9.00 -22.33
CA GLU A 423 11.63 8.05 -21.50
C GLU A 423 11.05 7.99 -20.07
N SER A 424 10.63 9.15 -19.54
CA SER A 424 9.89 9.22 -18.26
C SER A 424 8.53 8.51 -18.29
N LEU A 425 7.95 8.32 -19.48
CA LEU A 425 6.71 7.56 -19.68
C LEU A 425 6.95 6.05 -19.87
N SER A 426 8.17 5.61 -20.13
CA SER A 426 8.55 4.21 -20.42
C SER A 426 8.83 3.38 -19.16
N ASP A 427 7.85 3.30 -18.26
CA ASP A 427 7.94 2.62 -16.95
C ASP A 427 7.85 1.08 -17.00
N HIS A 428 8.71 0.47 -17.81
CA HIS A 428 8.82 -0.97 -18.00
C HIS A 428 8.96 -1.76 -16.69
N LYS A 429 9.70 -1.23 -15.70
CA LYS A 429 9.86 -1.88 -14.39
C LYS A 429 8.52 -2.00 -13.64
N ARG A 430 7.69 -0.96 -13.68
CA ARG A 430 6.35 -0.95 -13.06
C ARG A 430 5.41 -1.94 -13.75
N VAL A 431 5.46 -2.03 -15.08
CA VAL A 431 4.72 -3.04 -15.85
C VAL A 431 5.11 -4.46 -15.42
N CYS A 432 6.42 -4.76 -15.39
CA CYS A 432 6.92 -6.08 -14.98
C CYS A 432 6.51 -6.42 -13.54
N TYR A 433 6.62 -5.45 -12.62
CA TYR A 433 6.18 -5.62 -11.23
C TYR A 433 4.71 -6.03 -11.15
N HIS A 434 3.81 -5.26 -11.78
CA HIS A 434 2.37 -5.55 -11.74
C HIS A 434 2.05 -6.88 -12.41
N HIS A 435 2.64 -7.17 -13.56
CA HIS A 435 2.44 -8.42 -14.28
C HIS A 435 2.75 -9.62 -13.38
N HIS A 436 3.91 -9.65 -12.72
CA HIS A 436 4.29 -10.75 -11.84
C HIS A 436 3.41 -10.84 -10.58
N HIS A 437 3.13 -9.72 -9.92
CA HIS A 437 2.25 -9.72 -8.74
C HIS A 437 0.84 -10.21 -9.08
N LEU A 438 0.30 -9.85 -10.26
CA LEU A 438 -1.00 -10.31 -10.73
C LEU A 438 -0.99 -11.80 -11.12
N CYS A 439 0.10 -12.32 -11.68
CA CYS A 439 0.26 -13.75 -11.92
C CYS A 439 0.27 -14.56 -10.61
N PHE A 440 1.01 -14.10 -9.59
CA PHE A 440 1.04 -14.72 -8.27
C PHE A 440 -0.30 -14.58 -7.53
N LEU A 441 -0.99 -13.45 -7.66
CA LEU A 441 -2.33 -13.25 -7.11
C LEU A 441 -3.35 -14.18 -7.78
N LYS A 442 -3.32 -14.29 -9.10
CA LYS A 442 -4.16 -15.22 -9.86
C LYS A 442 -3.95 -16.66 -9.40
N LYS A 443 -2.69 -17.07 -9.22
CA LYS A 443 -2.34 -18.37 -8.63
C LYS A 443 -2.92 -18.52 -7.23
N ALA A 444 -2.75 -17.50 -6.39
CA ALA A 444 -3.26 -17.45 -5.02
C ALA A 444 -4.78 -17.70 -4.96
N ILE A 445 -5.55 -17.01 -5.80
CA ILE A 445 -7.01 -17.14 -5.89
C ILE A 445 -7.40 -18.52 -6.42
N ARG A 446 -6.79 -18.99 -7.51
CA ARG A 446 -7.24 -20.21 -8.23
C ARG A 446 -6.82 -21.51 -7.55
N GLU A 447 -5.58 -21.59 -7.06
CA GLU A 447 -5.03 -22.83 -6.51
C GLU A 447 -5.30 -22.98 -5.01
N TYR A 448 -5.37 -21.86 -4.27
CA TYR A 448 -5.54 -21.88 -2.82
C TYR A 448 -6.89 -21.33 -2.36
N ASP A 449 -7.80 -20.96 -3.29
CA ASP A 449 -9.16 -20.49 -2.99
C ASP A 449 -9.17 -19.29 -2.00
N ILE A 450 -8.25 -18.34 -2.22
CA ILE A 450 -8.16 -17.14 -1.37
C ILE A 450 -9.23 -16.15 -1.80
N ASN A 451 -9.98 -15.61 -0.84
CA ASN A 451 -11.10 -14.71 -1.08
C ASN A 451 -10.64 -13.26 -1.36
N VAL A 452 -9.96 -13.05 -2.48
CA VAL A 452 -9.58 -11.71 -2.96
C VAL A 452 -10.57 -11.23 -4.02
N LYS A 453 -11.10 -10.03 -3.84
CA LYS A 453 -12.16 -9.43 -4.66
C LYS A 453 -11.72 -8.28 -5.55
N GLY A 454 -10.55 -7.71 -5.29
CA GLY A 454 -10.02 -6.70 -6.19
C GLY A 454 -8.55 -6.38 -5.99
N TYR A 455 -8.00 -5.66 -6.97
CA TYR A 455 -6.63 -5.22 -7.03
C TYR A 455 -6.55 -3.76 -7.46
N PHE A 456 -5.94 -2.94 -6.61
CA PHE A 456 -5.79 -1.51 -6.79
C PHE A 456 -4.31 -1.14 -6.85
N THR A 457 -3.94 -0.53 -7.96
CA THR A 457 -2.57 -0.07 -8.18
C THR A 457 -2.27 1.17 -7.35
N TRP A 458 -1.16 1.14 -6.62
CA TRP A 458 -0.55 2.36 -6.08
C TRP A 458 0.50 2.86 -7.07
N SER A 459 0.27 3.95 -7.80
CA SER A 459 -0.84 4.90 -7.66
C SER A 459 -1.41 5.35 -9.00
N PHE A 460 -2.55 6.03 -8.98
CA PHE A 460 -3.15 6.56 -10.21
C PHE A 460 -2.26 7.63 -10.83
N LEU A 461 -1.88 8.63 -10.02
CA LEU A 461 -1.08 9.77 -10.41
C LEU A 461 0.25 9.76 -9.66
N ASP A 462 1.30 10.24 -10.32
CA ASP A 462 2.47 10.71 -9.58
C ASP A 462 2.01 11.75 -8.54
N ASN A 463 2.48 11.58 -7.33
CA ASN A 463 1.97 12.31 -6.17
C ASN A 463 3.12 12.66 -5.19
N PHE A 464 2.78 13.35 -4.11
CA PHE A 464 3.72 13.69 -3.04
C PHE A 464 3.94 12.49 -2.12
N GLU A 465 5.10 11.82 -2.24
CA GLU A 465 5.45 10.62 -1.48
C GLU A 465 6.06 10.97 -0.12
N TRP A 466 5.24 11.51 0.79
CA TRP A 466 5.59 11.74 2.19
C TRP A 466 6.95 12.44 2.40
N ALA A 467 7.87 11.84 3.15
CA ALA A 467 9.21 12.38 3.41
C ALA A 467 10.11 12.41 2.17
N SER A 468 9.78 11.63 1.14
CA SER A 468 10.47 11.60 -0.15
C SER A 468 10.01 12.73 -1.08
N GLY A 469 8.90 13.41 -0.77
CA GLY A 469 8.33 14.45 -1.62
C GLY A 469 8.06 13.95 -3.03
N VAL A 470 8.52 14.68 -4.04
CA VAL A 470 8.37 14.30 -5.46
C VAL A 470 9.63 13.63 -6.04
N SER A 471 10.55 13.16 -5.18
CA SER A 471 11.81 12.54 -5.63
C SER A 471 11.65 11.12 -6.16
N VAL A 472 10.49 10.51 -5.93
CA VAL A 472 10.07 9.22 -6.49
C VAL A 472 8.66 9.33 -7.05
N ARG A 473 8.31 8.41 -7.95
CA ARG A 473 7.07 8.42 -8.73
C ARG A 473 6.43 7.04 -8.70
N PHE A 474 5.22 6.94 -8.14
CA PHE A 474 4.42 5.70 -8.08
C PHE A 474 3.33 5.65 -9.15
N GLY A 475 3.04 6.75 -9.85
CA GLY A 475 1.84 6.88 -10.67
C GLY A 475 1.88 6.07 -11.95
N ASN A 476 0.75 5.50 -12.34
CA ASN A 476 0.51 5.03 -13.71
C ASN A 476 0.35 6.20 -14.69
N ILE A 477 0.00 7.38 -14.17
CA ILE A 477 -0.08 8.64 -14.89
C ILE A 477 1.04 9.56 -14.40
N TYR A 478 1.89 9.96 -15.34
CA TYR A 478 2.93 10.95 -15.09
C TYR A 478 2.30 12.33 -14.84
N VAL A 479 2.78 13.01 -13.81
CA VAL A 479 2.42 14.42 -13.53
C VAL A 479 3.65 15.29 -13.76
N ASP A 480 3.52 16.20 -14.73
CA ASP A 480 4.51 17.22 -15.04
C ASP A 480 4.34 18.40 -14.09
N TYR A 481 5.09 18.37 -12.99
CA TYR A 481 5.02 19.38 -11.96
C TYR A 481 5.47 20.77 -12.44
N ASP A 482 6.28 20.85 -13.49
CA ASP A 482 6.80 22.09 -14.05
C ASP A 482 5.84 22.69 -15.10
N ASP A 483 5.09 21.86 -15.84
CA ASP A 483 4.03 22.28 -16.76
C ASP A 483 2.63 22.17 -16.16
N LYS A 484 2.34 22.98 -15.13
CA LYS A 484 1.00 23.14 -14.53
C LYS A 484 0.34 21.80 -14.14
N CYS A 485 1.14 20.83 -13.69
CA CYS A 485 0.68 19.46 -13.41
C CYS A 485 0.03 18.79 -14.62
N LYS A 486 0.57 18.93 -15.84
CA LYS A 486 0.00 18.22 -17.00
C LYS A 486 0.14 16.71 -16.83
N ARG A 487 -0.89 15.97 -17.26
CA ARG A 487 -0.98 14.51 -17.08
C ARG A 487 -0.69 13.77 -18.37
N TYR A 488 0.13 12.73 -18.28
CA TYR A 488 0.49 11.87 -19.40
C TYR A 488 0.38 10.41 -18.98
N ARG A 489 -0.27 9.57 -19.79
CA ARG A 489 -0.32 8.13 -19.52
C ARG A 489 1.08 7.55 -19.67
N LYS A 490 1.54 6.79 -18.67
CA LYS A 490 2.76 5.99 -18.79
C LYS A 490 2.46 4.66 -19.49
N LEU A 491 3.50 3.91 -19.82
CA LEU A 491 3.41 2.58 -20.39
C LEU A 491 2.56 1.63 -19.52
N SER A 492 2.65 1.71 -18.19
CA SER A 492 1.82 0.97 -17.23
C SER A 492 0.32 1.22 -17.41
N ALA A 493 -0.11 2.48 -17.57
CA ALA A 493 -1.51 2.82 -17.81
C ALA A 493 -2.01 2.23 -19.15
N GLU A 494 -1.21 2.33 -20.22
CA GLU A 494 -1.57 1.72 -21.51
C GLU A 494 -1.56 0.19 -21.45
N TRP A 495 -0.64 -0.40 -20.70
CA TRP A 495 -0.58 -1.84 -20.47
C TRP A 495 -1.83 -2.36 -19.77
N PHE A 496 -2.26 -1.71 -18.68
CA PHE A 496 -3.51 -2.06 -17.99
C PHE A 496 -4.73 -1.91 -18.90
N LYS A 497 -4.80 -0.82 -19.69
CA LYS A 497 -5.87 -0.63 -20.67
C LYS A 497 -5.95 -1.80 -21.65
N LEU A 498 -4.84 -2.21 -22.26
CA LEU A 498 -4.80 -3.30 -23.23
C LEU A 498 -5.12 -4.68 -22.63
N HIS A 499 -4.66 -4.95 -21.41
CA HIS A 499 -4.76 -6.28 -20.80
C HIS A 499 -6.01 -6.48 -19.93
N LEU A 500 -6.73 -5.39 -19.62
CA LEU A 500 -7.99 -5.43 -18.85
C LEU A 500 -9.24 -5.10 -19.67
N LEU A 501 -9.15 -4.29 -20.73
CA LEU A 501 -10.34 -3.75 -21.44
C LEU A 501 -10.61 -4.33 -22.84
N ASN A 502 -9.79 -5.25 -23.37
CA ASN A 502 -10.15 -5.94 -24.61
C ASN A 502 -11.10 -7.12 -24.32
N GLU A 503 -12.39 -6.79 -24.26
CA GLU A 503 -13.47 -7.74 -24.52
C GLU A 503 -13.59 -7.92 -26.06
N ASP A 504 -13.39 -9.14 -26.54
CA ASP A 504 -14.00 -9.75 -27.73
C ASP A 504 -14.43 -8.85 -28.91
N SER A 505 -13.60 -7.94 -29.40
CA SER A 505 -13.88 -7.19 -30.65
C SER A 505 -13.40 -7.92 -31.91
N ASN A 506 -13.30 -9.25 -31.89
CA ASN A 506 -12.86 -10.05 -33.06
C ASN A 506 -13.63 -11.38 -33.20
N SER A 507 -14.91 -11.42 -32.78
CA SER A 507 -15.82 -12.51 -33.11
C SER A 507 -16.94 -12.04 -34.04
N GLU A 508 -16.59 -11.44 -35.17
CA GLU A 508 -17.52 -11.24 -36.29
C GLU A 508 -16.72 -10.85 -37.55
N SER A 509 -15.91 -11.79 -38.04
CA SER A 509 -15.61 -11.84 -39.48
C SER A 509 -15.95 -13.23 -39.97
N SER A 510 -17.17 -13.35 -40.48
CA SER A 510 -17.67 -14.43 -41.31
C SER A 510 -16.67 -14.78 -42.41
N CYS A 511 -16.25 -16.04 -42.47
CA CYS A 511 -15.85 -16.70 -43.72
C CYS A 511 -16.74 -17.94 -43.90
N PRO A 512 -17.10 -18.27 -45.15
CA PRO A 512 -18.33 -18.98 -45.48
C PRO A 512 -18.28 -20.47 -45.13
N GLU A 513 -19.44 -21.02 -44.81
CA GLU A 513 -19.69 -22.46 -44.79
C GLU A 513 -19.38 -23.05 -46.18
N GLU A 514 -18.38 -23.93 -46.26
CA GLU A 514 -18.34 -24.94 -47.32
C GLU A 514 -19.21 -26.11 -46.86
N THR A 515 -20.45 -26.10 -47.31
CA THR A 515 -21.20 -27.32 -47.55
C THR A 515 -20.58 -28.00 -48.78
N ASP A 516 -20.17 -29.26 -48.68
CA ASP A 516 -20.90 -30.31 -49.39
C ASP A 516 -20.44 -31.72 -49.03
N SER A 517 -21.47 -32.56 -48.98
CA SER A 517 -21.53 -33.98 -48.71
C SER A 517 -21.06 -34.86 -49.88
N ASP A 518 -20.65 -36.09 -49.55
CA ASP A 518 -20.52 -37.25 -50.44
C ASP A 518 -21.59 -37.37 -51.53
N SER A 519 -21.20 -37.70 -52.78
CA SER A 519 -21.68 -38.90 -53.50
C SER A 519 -21.16 -39.04 -54.95
N SER A 520 -20.79 -40.29 -55.28
CA SER A 520 -20.95 -41.06 -56.53
C SER A 520 -20.14 -40.77 -57.81
N ASP A 521 -19.35 -41.80 -58.18
CA ASP A 521 -19.28 -42.50 -59.48
C ASP A 521 -19.26 -41.72 -60.80
N SER A 522 -18.15 -41.83 -61.54
CA SER A 522 -18.13 -42.48 -62.87
C SER A 522 -16.72 -42.49 -63.46
N GLU A 523 -16.30 -43.68 -63.92
CA GLU A 523 -15.10 -43.93 -64.73
C GLU A 523 -15.16 -43.19 -66.08
N PRO A 524 -14.02 -43.12 -66.79
CA PRO A 524 -14.01 -43.86 -68.06
C PRO A 524 -12.74 -44.70 -68.27
N GLU A 525 -12.99 -45.94 -68.68
CA GLU A 525 -12.04 -46.88 -69.29
C GLU A 525 -11.68 -46.49 -70.74
N GLU A 526 -10.52 -47.03 -71.17
CA GLU A 526 -10.03 -47.23 -72.54
C GLU A 526 -9.46 -46.03 -73.34
N ALA A 527 -8.13 -46.03 -73.57
CA ALA A 527 -7.52 -46.85 -74.64
C ALA A 527 -6.06 -46.38 -74.93
N LYS A 528 -5.08 -47.28 -74.78
CA LYS A 528 -4.16 -47.73 -75.86
C LYS A 528 -2.98 -48.55 -75.34
N GLN A 529 -2.86 -49.72 -75.96
CA GLN A 529 -1.71 -50.64 -75.99
C GLN A 529 -0.41 -49.94 -76.43
N GLU A 530 0.75 -50.38 -75.93
CA GLU A 530 1.70 -51.23 -76.67
C GLU A 530 2.95 -51.60 -75.84
N SER A 531 3.40 -52.83 -76.07
CA SER A 531 4.64 -53.56 -75.66
C SER A 531 4.81 -54.01 -74.21
#